data_AF-A0AAJ1FUI1-F1
#
_entry.id   AF-A0AAJ1FUI1-F1
#
_cell.length_a   1.000
_cell.length_b   1.000
_cell.length_c   1.000
_cell.angle_alpha   90.00
_cell.angle_beta   90.00
_cell.angle_gamma   90.00
#
_symmetry.space_group_name_H-M   'P 1'
#
loop_
_entity.id
_entity.type
_entity.pdbx_description
1 polymer ?
#
loop_
_entity_poly.entity_id
_entity_poly.type
_entity_poly.pdbx_seq_one_letter_code
_entity_poly.pdbx_strand_id
1 'polypeptide(L)'
;MCSQITSGNPKYLADIPAITEAAAHYDVALELNNSSFTHSRPGSEPNCRAIAEAVGKAGGRLAFGSDSHTAFTLGNFEHCLRIAREVDFPEDRVLNVTPRRLLDFLELRTGKPIPELAEF
;
A
#
# COMPACT_ATOMS: atom_id res chain seq x y z
N MET A 1 -1.92 -4.89 -11.15
CA MET A 1 -0.52 -4.96 -10.68
C MET A 1 -0.41 -4.03 -9.47
N CYS A 2 -0.14 -4.56 -8.28
CA CYS A 2 0.21 -3.76 -7.10
C CYS A 2 1.69 -3.41 -7.25
N SER A 3 2.04 -2.14 -7.39
CA SER A 3 3.45 -1.75 -7.54
C SER A 3 4.05 -1.63 -6.15
N GLN A 4 4.98 -2.54 -5.85
CA GLN A 4 5.88 -2.40 -4.72
C GLN A 4 6.81 -1.23 -5.04
N ILE A 5 6.43 -0.01 -4.63
CA ILE A 5 7.41 1.06 -4.70
C ILE A 5 8.36 0.81 -3.54
N THR A 6 9.60 0.61 -3.90
CA THR A 6 10.77 0.61 -3.02
C THR A 6 10.99 1.95 -2.31
N SER A 7 9.98 2.82 -2.18
CA SER A 7 10.09 4.26 -1.90
C SER A 7 10.39 4.60 -0.45
N GLY A 8 10.41 3.62 0.45
CA GLY A 8 11.10 3.75 1.74
C GLY A 8 12.63 3.65 1.64
N ASN A 9 13.19 3.24 0.49
CA ASN A 9 14.63 3.02 0.36
C ASN A 9 15.37 4.33 0.06
N PRO A 10 16.20 4.85 0.97
CA PRO A 10 17.04 6.00 0.67
C PRO A 10 18.04 5.74 -0.48
N LYS A 11 18.25 4.48 -0.89
CA LYS A 11 19.09 4.12 -2.06
C LYS A 11 18.44 4.42 -3.42
N TYR A 12 17.13 4.64 -3.48
CA TYR A 12 16.41 4.96 -4.72
C TYR A 12 15.65 6.27 -4.53
N LEU A 13 16.24 7.38 -5.00
CA LEU A 13 15.58 8.69 -5.02
C LEU A 13 14.35 8.59 -5.94
N ALA A 14 13.17 8.69 -5.34
CA ALA A 14 11.89 8.59 -6.02
C ALA A 14 11.22 9.96 -6.04
N ASP A 15 10.71 10.37 -7.20
CA ASP A 15 9.82 11.52 -7.32
C ASP A 15 8.43 11.13 -6.79
N ILE A 16 8.23 11.34 -5.49
CA ILE A 16 6.99 10.94 -4.80
C ILE A 16 5.75 11.59 -5.44
N PRO A 17 5.71 12.91 -5.71
CA PRO A 17 4.59 13.53 -6.41
C PRO A 17 4.26 12.85 -7.74
N ALA A 18 5.25 12.74 -8.65
CA ALA A 18 5.00 12.19 -9.98
C ALA A 18 4.50 10.73 -9.93
N ILE A 19 5.06 9.93 -9.02
CA ILE A 19 4.66 8.53 -8.86
C ILE A 19 3.27 8.41 -8.26
N THR A 20 2.93 9.20 -7.24
CA THR A 20 1.61 9.14 -6.59
C THR A 20 0.50 9.63 -7.50
N GLU A 21 0.74 10.66 -8.30
CA GLU A 21 -0.18 11.13 -9.34
C GLU A 21 -0.40 10.08 -10.42
N ALA A 22 0.68 9.49 -10.95
CA ALA A 22 0.56 8.41 -11.93
C ALA A 22 -0.17 7.18 -11.35
N ALA A 23 0.11 6.83 -10.10
CA ALA A 23 -0.55 5.71 -9.43
C ALA A 23 -2.05 5.93 -9.29
N ALA A 24 -2.46 7.14 -8.89
CA ALA A 24 -3.87 7.51 -8.84
C ALA A 24 -4.51 7.49 -10.24
N HIS A 25 -3.84 8.04 -11.25
CA HIS A 25 -4.35 8.11 -12.62
C HIS A 25 -4.57 6.73 -13.26
N TYR A 26 -3.68 5.77 -13.01
CA TYR A 26 -3.73 4.42 -13.61
C TYR A 26 -4.38 3.36 -12.71
N ASP A 27 -5.08 3.78 -11.65
CA ASP A 27 -5.67 2.89 -10.64
C ASP A 27 -4.65 1.86 -10.11
N VAL A 28 -3.42 2.28 -9.85
CA VAL A 28 -2.36 1.47 -9.27
C VAL A 28 -2.30 1.74 -7.76
N ALA A 29 -2.39 0.67 -6.96
CA ALA A 29 -2.20 0.78 -5.53
C ALA A 29 -0.71 0.77 -5.17
N LEU A 30 -0.34 1.60 -4.20
CA LEU A 30 1.03 1.68 -3.69
C LEU A 30 1.15 0.90 -2.38
N GLU A 31 2.22 0.12 -2.24
CA GLU A 31 2.45 -0.64 -1.01
C GLU A 31 3.00 0.24 0.13
N LEU A 32 2.40 0.10 1.31
CA LEU A 32 3.02 0.47 2.58
C LEU A 32 3.50 -0.84 3.26
N ASN A 33 4.81 -1.00 3.35
CA ASN A 33 5.45 -2.26 3.72
C ASN A 33 5.90 -2.25 5.19
N ASN A 34 5.35 -3.16 6.00
CA ASN A 34 5.58 -3.25 7.44
C ASN A 34 7.02 -3.65 7.81
N SER A 35 7.72 -4.41 6.95
CA SER A 35 9.12 -4.82 7.20
C SER A 35 10.12 -3.67 7.04
N SER A 36 9.71 -2.57 6.38
CA SER A 36 10.53 -1.37 6.22
C SER A 36 10.87 -0.72 7.57
N PHE A 37 10.01 -0.90 8.57
CA PHE A 37 10.12 -0.27 9.89
C PHE A 37 10.89 -1.10 10.92
N THR A 38 11.08 -2.39 10.71
CA THR A 38 11.63 -3.31 11.72
C THR A 38 13.08 -3.72 11.47
N HIS A 39 13.43 -4.09 10.23
CA HIS A 39 14.73 -4.73 9.95
C HIS A 39 15.44 -4.21 8.70
N SER A 40 14.69 -3.77 7.69
CA SER A 40 15.24 -3.69 6.34
C SER A 40 15.97 -2.37 6.06
N ARG A 41 15.48 -1.23 6.57
CA ARG A 41 15.90 0.11 6.11
C ARG A 41 15.73 1.18 7.19
N PRO A 42 16.72 1.37 8.09
CA PRO A 42 16.73 2.50 9.02
C PRO A 42 16.57 3.82 8.25
N GLY A 43 15.63 4.67 8.67
CA GLY A 43 15.35 5.96 8.02
C GLY A 43 14.31 5.92 6.88
N SER A 44 13.64 4.79 6.65
CA SER A 44 12.56 4.67 5.64
C SER A 44 11.23 5.31 6.08
N GLU A 45 11.02 5.45 7.38
CA GLU A 45 9.76 5.93 7.95
C GLU A 45 9.33 7.32 7.45
N PRO A 46 10.21 8.35 7.39
CA PRO A 46 9.85 9.65 6.83
C PRO A 46 9.35 9.56 5.38
N ASN A 47 9.97 8.70 4.57
CA ASN A 47 9.53 8.50 3.20
C ASN A 47 8.18 7.77 3.14
N CYS A 48 7.99 6.72 3.95
CA CYS A 48 6.71 6.01 4.06
C CYS A 48 5.55 6.95 4.42
N ARG A 49 5.79 7.88 5.36
CA ARG A 49 4.84 8.96 5.69
C ARG A 49 4.58 9.86 4.50
N ALA A 50 5.64 10.37 3.85
CA ALA A 50 5.51 11.26 2.69
C ALA A 50 4.73 10.62 1.53
N ILE A 51 4.94 9.32 1.28
CA ILE A 51 4.19 8.56 0.27
C ILE A 51 2.72 8.45 0.69
N ALA A 52 2.43 8.07 1.93
CA ALA A 52 1.06 7.94 2.40
C ALA A 52 0.29 9.27 2.28
N GLU A 53 0.90 10.38 2.69
CA GLU A 53 0.34 11.72 2.52
C GLU A 53 0.10 12.08 1.04
N ALA A 54 1.09 11.82 0.18
CA ALA A 54 1.01 12.13 -1.24
C ALA A 54 -0.04 11.27 -1.97
N VAL A 55 -0.15 9.98 -1.64
CA VAL A 55 -1.22 9.11 -2.15
C VAL A 55 -2.58 9.62 -1.72
N GLY A 56 -2.73 10.04 -0.45
CA GLY A 56 -3.98 10.59 0.07
C GLY A 56 -4.39 11.84 -0.69
N LYS A 57 -3.44 12.77 -0.90
CA LYS A 57 -3.65 14.01 -1.68
C LYS A 57 -3.99 13.74 -3.14
N ALA A 58 -3.35 12.76 -3.76
CA ALA A 58 -3.60 12.37 -5.16
C ALA A 58 -4.90 11.56 -5.33
N GLY A 59 -5.56 11.14 -4.24
CA GLY A 59 -6.75 10.28 -4.31
C GLY A 59 -6.45 8.83 -4.72
N GLY A 60 -5.20 8.38 -4.56
CA GLY A 60 -4.78 7.02 -4.88
C GLY A 60 -5.25 5.98 -3.85
N ARG A 61 -4.73 4.76 -3.95
CA ARG A 61 -5.04 3.65 -3.03
C ARG A 61 -3.76 3.09 -2.40
N LEU A 62 -3.86 2.65 -1.15
CA LEU A 62 -2.79 1.94 -0.46
C LEU A 62 -3.09 0.45 -0.32
N ALA A 63 -2.04 -0.36 -0.42
CA ALA A 63 -2.04 -1.76 -0.05
C ALA A 63 -1.05 -1.97 1.11
N PHE A 64 -1.43 -2.71 2.14
CA PHE A 64 -0.55 -3.06 3.25
C PHE A 64 0.08 -4.42 2.98
N GLY A 65 1.40 -4.49 3.12
CA GLY A 65 2.18 -5.72 2.98
C GLY A 65 3.02 -5.96 4.22
N SER A 66 2.97 -7.17 4.77
CA SER A 66 3.80 -7.54 5.93
C SER A 66 5.20 -7.96 5.50
N ASP A 67 5.36 -8.32 4.21
CA ASP A 67 6.62 -8.78 3.61
C ASP A 67 7.25 -9.94 4.40
N SER A 68 6.36 -10.82 4.84
CA SER A 68 6.67 -11.93 5.74
C SER A 68 7.39 -13.05 5.01
N HIS A 69 8.56 -13.40 5.51
CA HIS A 69 9.33 -14.57 5.07
C HIS A 69 9.04 -15.84 5.90
N THR A 70 8.26 -15.69 6.98
CA THR A 70 7.75 -16.78 7.81
C THR A 70 6.30 -16.48 8.22
N ALA A 71 5.52 -17.51 8.54
CA ALA A 71 4.11 -17.35 8.91
C ALA A 71 3.92 -16.55 10.22
N PHE A 72 4.93 -16.46 11.07
CA PHE A 72 4.84 -15.79 12.38
C PHE A 72 4.57 -14.29 12.29
N THR A 73 4.89 -13.64 11.17
CA THR A 73 4.66 -12.21 10.96
C THR A 73 3.59 -11.92 9.91
N LEU A 74 2.93 -12.96 9.37
CA LEU A 74 1.93 -12.82 8.33
C LEU A 74 0.75 -11.97 8.84
N GLY A 75 0.40 -10.93 8.09
CA GLY A 75 -0.71 -10.03 8.45
C GLY A 75 -0.39 -9.05 9.58
N ASN A 76 0.86 -8.99 10.07
CA ASN A 76 1.25 -7.92 10.97
C ASN A 76 1.42 -6.61 10.19
N PHE A 77 0.50 -5.67 10.44
CA PHE A 77 0.47 -4.35 9.81
C PHE A 77 0.53 -3.20 10.83
N GLU A 78 1.02 -3.45 12.05
CA GLU A 78 1.00 -2.47 13.15
C GLU A 78 1.63 -1.12 12.74
N HIS A 79 2.77 -1.13 12.05
CA HIS A 79 3.43 0.10 11.61
C HIS A 79 2.67 0.78 10.46
N CYS A 80 2.14 0.00 9.51
CA CYS A 80 1.32 0.54 8.43
C CYS A 80 0.07 1.26 8.98
N LEU A 81 -0.62 0.64 9.94
CA LEU A 81 -1.78 1.21 10.62
C LEU A 81 -1.45 2.46 11.43
N ARG A 82 -0.25 2.51 12.05
CA ARG A 82 0.20 3.71 12.75
C ARG A 82 0.41 4.87 11.78
N ILE A 83 1.16 4.67 10.69
CA ILE A 83 1.41 5.72 9.70
C ILE A 83 0.11 6.20 9.06
N ALA A 84 -0.78 5.28 8.67
CA ALA A 84 -2.07 5.63 8.10
C ALA A 84 -2.90 6.53 9.04
N ARG A 85 -2.88 6.25 10.36
CA ARG A 85 -3.54 7.10 11.36
C ARG A 85 -2.85 8.45 11.52
N GLU A 86 -1.53 8.50 11.56
CA GLU A 86 -0.79 9.74 11.76
C GLU A 86 -0.94 10.73 10.59
N VAL A 87 -1.26 10.24 9.39
CA VAL A 87 -1.50 11.07 8.20
C VAL A 87 -2.99 11.24 7.87
N ASP A 88 -3.88 10.79 8.76
CA ASP A 88 -5.33 10.76 8.56
C ASP A 88 -5.74 10.16 7.20
N PHE A 89 -5.09 9.05 6.81
CA PHE A 89 -5.31 8.44 5.51
C PHE A 89 -6.74 7.86 5.42
N PRO A 90 -7.48 8.15 4.34
CA PRO A 90 -8.86 7.68 4.19
C PRO A 90 -8.94 6.15 4.13
N GLU A 91 -9.64 5.56 5.11
CA GLU A 91 -9.73 4.10 5.25
C GLU A 91 -10.38 3.44 4.02
N ASP A 92 -11.33 4.09 3.35
CA ASP A 92 -11.98 3.61 2.12
C ASP A 92 -10.99 3.45 0.94
N ARG A 93 -9.81 4.08 1.02
CA ARG A 93 -8.72 3.97 0.04
C ARG A 93 -7.66 2.93 0.41
N VAL A 94 -7.82 2.19 1.50
CA VAL A 94 -6.96 1.05 1.86
C VAL A 94 -7.57 -0.24 1.34
N LEU A 95 -6.84 -1.01 0.52
CA LEU A 95 -7.36 -2.23 -0.10
C LEU A 95 -7.59 -3.38 0.88
N ASN A 96 -6.77 -3.46 1.94
CA ASN A 96 -6.73 -4.60 2.87
C ASN A 96 -7.88 -4.62 3.89
N VAL A 97 -8.79 -3.64 3.87
CA VAL A 97 -9.88 -3.53 4.87
C VAL A 97 -10.86 -4.70 4.76
N THR A 98 -11.22 -5.11 3.54
CA THR A 98 -12.04 -6.30 3.31
C THR A 98 -11.51 -7.09 2.12
N PRO A 99 -11.70 -8.42 2.09
CA PRO A 99 -11.35 -9.20 0.90
C PRO A 99 -12.12 -8.72 -0.33
N ARG A 100 -13.42 -8.40 -0.18
CA ARG A 100 -14.27 -7.86 -1.25
C ARG A 100 -13.65 -6.65 -1.94
N ARG A 101 -13.13 -5.69 -1.17
CA ARG A 101 -12.52 -4.47 -1.72
C ARG A 101 -11.28 -4.76 -2.57
N LEU A 102 -10.45 -5.70 -2.14
CA LEU A 102 -9.29 -6.13 -2.93
C LEU A 102 -9.75 -6.84 -4.21
N LEU A 103 -10.76 -7.70 -4.13
CA LEU A 103 -11.32 -8.41 -5.28
C LEU A 103 -11.92 -7.45 -6.30
N ASP A 104 -12.73 -6.49 -5.87
CA ASP A 104 -13.32 -5.45 -6.73
C ASP A 104 -12.22 -4.64 -7.44
N PHE A 105 -11.13 -4.32 -6.73
CA PHE A 105 -9.98 -3.64 -7.32
C PHE A 105 -9.26 -4.51 -8.39
N LEU A 106 -9.12 -5.82 -8.14
CA LEU A 106 -8.53 -6.72 -9.13
C LEU A 106 -9.44 -6.89 -10.36
N GLU A 107 -10.75 -6.99 -10.15
CA GLU A 107 -11.74 -7.07 -11.22
C GLU A 107 -11.75 -5.78 -12.06
N LEU A 108 -11.73 -4.60 -11.43
CA LEU A 108 -11.56 -3.31 -12.12
C LEU A 108 -10.36 -3.31 -13.07
N ARG A 109 -9.24 -3.93 -12.65
CA ARG A 109 -7.97 -3.93 -13.40
C ARG A 109 -7.85 -5.02 -14.44
N THR A 110 -8.54 -6.14 -14.26
CA THR A 110 -8.37 -7.35 -15.10
C THR A 110 -9.61 -7.68 -15.93
N GLY A 111 -10.77 -7.11 -15.57
CA GLY A 111 -12.08 -7.45 -16.12
C GLY A 111 -12.54 -8.87 -15.80
N LYS A 112 -11.92 -9.53 -14.82
CA LYS A 112 -12.16 -10.95 -14.52
C LYS A 112 -12.51 -11.14 -13.04
N PRO A 113 -13.75 -11.53 -12.71
CA PRO A 113 -14.09 -11.96 -11.36
C PRO A 113 -13.45 -13.33 -11.05
N ILE A 114 -13.35 -13.66 -9.76
CA ILE A 114 -12.90 -14.98 -9.28
C ILE A 114 -14.11 -15.65 -8.60
N PRO A 115 -14.83 -16.54 -9.30
CA PRO A 115 -16.07 -17.13 -8.78
C PRO A 115 -15.90 -17.85 -7.44
N GLU A 116 -14.75 -18.49 -7.22
CA GLU A 116 -14.42 -19.22 -5.99
C GLU A 116 -14.32 -18.31 -4.76
N LEU A 117 -14.18 -17.00 -4.97
CA LEU A 117 -14.09 -16.00 -3.92
C LEU A 117 -15.33 -15.08 -3.90
N ALA A 118 -16.43 -15.45 -4.55
CA ALA A 118 -17.63 -14.60 -4.67
C ALA A 118 -18.35 -14.35 -3.33
N GLU A 119 -18.18 -15.22 -2.34
CA GLU A 119 -18.89 -15.16 -1.05
C GLU A 119 -18.24 -14.26 0.00
N PHE A 120 -17.04 -13.74 -0.28
CA PHE A 120 -16.32 -12.84 0.62
C PHE A 120 -16.84 -11.39 0.68
#